data_AF-A0A925BSD3-F1
#
_entry.id   AF-A0A925BSD3-F1
#
_cell.length_a   1.000
_cell.length_b   1.000
_cell.length_c   1.000
_cell.angle_alpha   90.00
_cell.angle_beta   90.00
_cell.angle_gamma   90.00
#
_symmetry.space_group_name_H-M   'P 1'
#
loop_
_entity.id
_entity.type
_entity.pdbx_description
1 polymer ?
#
loop_
_entity_poly.entity_id
_entity_poly.type
_entity_poly.pdbx_seq_one_letter_code
_entity_poly.pdbx_strand_id
1 'polypeptide(L)' 'MRLPRLIDDVITYVSGALTRIFGLNDDAYPPTGTQPYEGEPSRKKRFSDW' A
#
# COMPACT_ATOMS: atom_id res chain seq x y z
N MET A 1 12.44 -25.22 -24.75
CA MET A 1 12.17 -24.40 -23.55
C MET A 1 13.48 -24.18 -22.81
N ARG A 2 13.80 -22.92 -22.48
CA ARG A 2 15.09 -22.54 -21.90
C ARG A 2 15.00 -22.57 -20.38
N LEU A 3 15.49 -23.66 -19.79
CA LEU A 3 15.63 -23.89 -18.35
C LEU A 3 16.11 -22.68 -17.52
N PRO A 4 17.06 -21.82 -17.98
CA PRO A 4 17.51 -20.68 -17.17
C PRO A 4 16.41 -19.66 -16.85
N ARG A 5 15.48 -19.41 -17.77
CA ARG A 5 14.43 -18.39 -17.52
C ARG A 5 13.46 -18.81 -16.43
N LEU A 6 13.14 -20.09 -16.35
CA LEU A 6 12.24 -20.61 -15.31
C LEU A 6 12.88 -20.48 -13.92
N ILE A 7 14.20 -20.60 -13.82
CA ILE A 7 14.93 -20.45 -12.57
C ILE A 7 14.94 -18.98 -12.15
N ASP A 8 15.21 -18.07 -13.08
CA ASP A 8 15.19 -16.62 -12.82
C ASP A 8 13.80 -16.18 -12.32
N ASP A 9 12.72 -16.60 -13.00
CA ASP A 9 11.36 -16.26 -12.62
C ASP A 9 11.01 -16.74 -11.20
N VAL A 10 11.44 -17.96 -10.83
CA VAL A 10 11.23 -18.52 -9.49
C VAL A 10 12.03 -17.75 -8.44
N ILE A 11 13.30 -17.42 -8.72
CA ILE A 11 14.14 -16.66 -7.79
C ILE A 11 13.56 -15.26 -7.57
N THR A 12 13.12 -14.58 -8.63
CA THR A 12 12.47 -13.26 -8.53
C THR A 12 11.18 -13.32 -7.73
N TYR A 13 10.34 -14.33 -7.96
CA TYR A 13 9.09 -14.48 -7.22
C TYR A 13 9.32 -14.76 -5.72
N VAL A 14 10.22 -15.71 -5.41
CA VAL A 14 10.52 -16.09 -4.02
C VAL A 14 11.21 -14.95 -3.27
N SER A 15 12.18 -14.27 -3.90
CA SER A 15 12.87 -13.13 -3.28
C SER A 15 11.92 -11.97 -2.98
N GLY A 16 11.01 -11.62 -3.91
CA GLY A 16 10.00 -10.60 -3.66
C GLY A 16 9.05 -10.97 -2.51
N ALA A 17 8.64 -12.24 -2.42
CA ALA A 17 7.82 -12.72 -1.31
C ALA A 17 8.57 -12.66 0.04
N LEU A 18 9.85 -13.06 0.07
CA LEU A 18 10.69 -12.99 1.27
C LEU A 18 10.92 -11.55 1.71
N THR A 19 11.20 -10.63 0.78
CA THR A 19 11.30 -9.19 1.09
C THR A 19 9.98 -8.62 1.60
N ARG A 20 8.82 -9.13 1.17
CA ARG A 20 7.54 -8.69 1.69
C ARG A 20 7.25 -9.21 3.10
N ILE A 21 7.61 -10.45 3.40
CA ILE A 21 7.30 -11.10 4.70
C ILE A 21 8.34 -10.76 5.76
N PHE A 22 9.61 -10.74 5.37
CA PHE A 22 10.77 -10.58 6.25
C PHE A 22 11.60 -9.33 5.93
N GLY A 23 11.20 -8.53 4.95
CA GLY A 23 11.82 -7.22 4.74
C GLY A 23 11.69 -6.41 6.02
N LEU A 24 12.69 -5.58 6.24
CA LEU A 24 12.63 -4.59 7.31
C LEU A 24 11.30 -3.86 7.17
N ASN A 25 10.52 -3.89 8.25
CA ASN A 25 9.22 -3.22 8.26
C ASN A 25 9.49 -1.72 8.21
N ASP A 26 9.59 -1.18 7.00
CA ASP A 26 9.67 0.26 6.74
C ASP A 26 8.27 0.89 6.82
N ASP A 27 7.38 0.29 7.62
CA ASP A 27 6.24 0.97 8.22
C ASP A 27 6.79 1.99 9.22
N ALA A 28 7.50 3.00 8.71
CA ALA A 28 7.82 4.24 9.40
C ALA A 28 6.56 5.10 9.57
N TYR A 29 5.42 4.47 9.90
CA TYR A 29 4.27 5.18 10.38
C TYR A 29 4.64 5.76 11.74
N PRO A 30 4.50 7.09 11.92
CA PRO A 30 4.78 7.69 13.20
C PRO A 30 3.89 7.00 14.26
N PRO A 31 4.41 6.71 15.47
CA PRO A 31 3.63 6.06 16.53
C PRO A 31 2.39 6.87 16.94
N THR A 32 2.33 8.13 16.53
CA THR A 32 1.17 9.00 16.63
C THR A 32 0.95 9.70 15.29
N GLY A 33 -0.12 9.32 14.59
CA GLY A 33 -0.72 10.15 13.56
C GLY A 33 -1.71 11.09 14.22
N THR A 34 -1.43 12.38 14.33
CA THR A 34 -2.51 13.34 14.52
C THR A 34 -3.27 13.38 13.19
N GLN A 35 -4.53 12.94 13.18
CA GLN A 35 -5.40 13.08 12.01
C GLN A 35 -5.50 14.58 11.72
N PRO A 36 -4.86 15.12 10.67
CA PRO A 36 -4.79 16.58 10.49
C PRO A 36 -6.07 17.15 9.87
N TYR A 37 -7.07 16.31 9.68
CA TYR A 37 -8.39 16.68 9.17
C TYR A 37 -9.45 16.15 10.14
N GLU A 38 -9.81 16.95 11.13
CA GLU A 38 -11.23 17.03 11.52
C GLU A 38 -11.92 17.70 10.34
N GLY A 39 -12.35 16.91 9.34
CA GLY A 39 -13.04 17.46 8.19
C GLY A 39 -14.24 18.26 8.68
N GLU A 40 -14.37 19.53 8.30
CA GLU A 40 -15.64 20.21 8.53
C GLU A 40 -16.72 19.39 7.81
N PRO A 41 -17.80 18.98 8.51
CA PRO A 41 -18.84 18.20 7.87
C PRO A 41 -19.33 18.99 6.67
N SER A 42 -19.22 18.40 5.48
CA SER A 42 -19.59 19.06 4.23
C SER A 42 -20.98 19.65 4.43
N ARG A 43 -21.11 20.99 4.38
CA ARG A 43 -22.43 21.65 4.36
C ARG A 43 -23.24 20.88 3.34
N LYS A 44 -24.34 20.26 3.78
CA LYS A 44 -25.28 19.59 2.87
C LYS A 44 -25.62 20.62 1.81
N LYS A 45 -25.03 20.50 0.62
CA LYS A 45 -25.60 21.12 -0.58
C LYS A 45 -26.90 20.37 -0.76
N ARG A 46 -27.98 20.91 -0.21
CA ARG A 46 -29.31 20.44 -0.53
C ARG A 46 -29.49 20.80 -2.00
N PHE A 47 -29.15 19.84 -2.85
CA PHE A 47 -29.65 19.79 -4.20
C PHE A 47 -31.17 19.75 -4.09
N SER A 48 -31.79 20.87 -4.44
CA SER A 48 -33.15 20.89 -4.94
C SER A 48 -33.27 22.12 -5.80
N ASP A 49 -33.23 21.89 -7.11
CA ASP A 49 -33.74 22.80 -8.14
C ASP A 49 -35.13 23.30 -7.74
N TRP A 50 -35.25 24.63 -7.57
CA TRP A 50 -36.24 25.46 -8.26
C TRP A 50 -35.72 26.89 -8.31
#